data_AF-A0A524K0Z2-F1
#
_entry.id   AF-A0A524K0Z2-F1
#
_cell.length_a   1.000
_cell.length_b   1.000
_cell.length_c   1.000
_cell.angle_alpha   90.00
_cell.angle_beta   90.00
_cell.angle_gamma   90.00
#
_symmetry.space_group_name_H-M   'P 1'
#
loop_
_entity.id
_entity.type
_entity.pdbx_description
1 polymer ?
#
loop_
_entity_poly.entity_id
_entity_poly.type
_entity_poly.pdbx_seq_one_letter_code
_entity_poly.pdbx_strand_id
1 'polypeptide(L)'
;MIRKLIKPDLREIKQRSNRENKRKPPPPYKTHAETYYYIKQMNNRTQLVLELVSGEILKGMLDWYDEKCLKIKKLDGGTLIVFKSQIKYIYKNPDFDEPKREEADQKK
;
A
#
# COMPACT_ATOMS: atom_id res chain seq x y z
N MET A 1 -3.54 43.11 38.40
CA MET A 1 -3.87 41.67 38.56
C MET A 1 -2.69 40.86 38.02
N ILE A 2 -1.83 40.32 38.89
CA ILE A 2 -0.56 39.66 38.50
C ILE A 2 -0.83 38.17 38.29
N ARG A 3 -0.61 37.70 37.06
CA ARG A 3 -0.74 36.28 36.69
C ARG A 3 0.50 35.57 37.23
N LYS A 4 0.37 34.82 38.33
CA LYS A 4 1.48 33.98 38.81
C LYS A 4 1.74 32.89 37.78
N LEU A 5 2.98 32.78 37.32
CA LEU A 5 3.43 31.70 36.44
C LEU A 5 3.38 30.40 37.25
N ILE A 6 2.42 29.52 36.95
CA ILE A 6 2.38 28.18 37.51
C ILE A 6 3.55 27.43 36.86
N LYS A 7 4.66 27.30 37.57
CA LYS A 7 5.76 26.42 37.17
C LYS A 7 5.42 25.02 37.71
N PRO A 8 4.88 24.10 36.89
CA PRO A 8 4.75 22.71 37.31
C PRO A 8 6.13 22.18 37.74
N ASP A 9 6.15 21.36 38.79
CA ASP A 9 7.39 20.78 39.29
C ASP A 9 8.03 19.94 38.18
N LEU A 10 9.29 20.23 37.85
CA LEU A 10 10.06 19.50 36.84
C LEU A 10 10.14 17.99 37.17
N ARG A 11 9.96 17.63 38.46
CA ARG A 11 9.90 16.24 38.91
C ARG A 11 8.62 15.51 38.45
N GLU A 12 7.47 16.18 38.41
CA GLU A 12 6.20 15.59 37.93
C GLU A 12 6.23 15.35 36.41
N ILE A 13 6.83 16.26 35.66
CA ILE A 13 6.97 16.15 34.19
C ILE A 13 7.84 14.93 33.82
N LYS A 14 8.94 14.71 34.55
CA LYS A 14 9.82 13.55 34.34
C LYS A 14 9.14 12.23 34.75
N GLN A 15 8.23 12.26 35.73
CA GLN A 15 7.49 11.07 36.14
C GLN A 15 6.40 10.68 35.13
N ARG A 16 5.77 11.67 34.47
CA ARG A 16 4.84 11.42 33.34
C ARG A 16 5.56 10.94 32.08
N SER A 17 6.69 11.57 31.71
CA SER A 17 7.45 11.17 30.53
C SER A 17 7.97 9.73 30.62
N ASN A 18 8.19 9.21 31.83
CA ASN A 18 8.65 7.84 32.03
C ASN A 18 7.53 6.78 31.95
N ARG A 19 6.25 7.19 32.08
CA ARG A 19 5.09 6.27 31.92
C ARG A 19 4.62 6.15 30.47
N GLU A 20 4.98 7.10 29.60
CA GLU A 20 4.58 7.13 28.19
C GLU A 20 5.63 6.60 27.22
N ASN A 21 6.84 6.29 27.69
CA ASN A 21 7.85 5.56 26.91
C ASN A 21 7.54 4.07 26.80
N LYS A 22 6.28 3.71 26.51
CA LYS A 22 5.97 2.40 25.93
C LYS A 22 6.57 2.40 24.53
N ARG A 23 7.82 1.93 24.44
CA ARG A 23 8.50 1.68 23.17
C ARG A 23 7.51 0.93 22.28
N LYS A 24 7.09 1.56 21.18
CA LYS A 24 6.21 0.90 20.21
C LYS A 24 6.88 -0.43 19.86
N PRO A 25 6.15 -1.56 19.88
CA PRO A 25 6.72 -2.82 19.47
C PRO A 25 7.31 -2.65 18.06
N PRO A 26 8.42 -3.33 17.75
CA PRO A 26 8.97 -3.30 16.40
C PRO A 26 7.87 -3.65 15.40
N PRO A 27 7.84 -2.99 14.22
CA PRO A 27 6.81 -3.26 13.24
C PRO A 27 6.79 -4.77 12.91
N PRO A 28 5.60 -5.35 12.74
CA PRO A 28 5.49 -6.77 12.45
C PRO A 28 6.24 -7.09 11.15
N TYR A 29 6.89 -8.25 11.13
CA TYR A 29 7.64 -8.71 9.96
C TYR A 29 6.75 -8.83 8.70
N LYS A 30 5.47 -9.18 8.89
CA LYS A 30 4.44 -9.17 7.84
C LYS A 30 3.54 -7.96 8.01
N THR A 31 3.63 -7.00 7.08
CA THR A 31 2.81 -5.79 7.07
C THR A 31 1.59 -5.90 6.15
N HIS A 32 1.47 -6.97 5.35
CA HIS A 32 0.43 -7.16 4.32
C HIS A 32 0.32 -6.04 3.27
N ALA A 33 1.33 -5.16 3.17
CA ALA A 33 1.32 -4.05 2.22
C ALA A 33 1.22 -4.52 0.76
N GLU A 34 1.89 -5.62 0.42
CA GLU A 34 1.83 -6.22 -0.91
C GLU A 34 0.41 -6.73 -1.23
N THR A 35 -0.21 -7.47 -0.32
CA THR A 35 -1.58 -7.96 -0.45
C THR A 35 -2.56 -6.80 -0.62
N TYR A 36 -2.42 -5.76 0.20
CA TYR A 36 -3.26 -4.56 0.10
C TYR A 36 -3.09 -3.85 -1.25
N TYR A 37 -1.85 -3.75 -1.74
CA TYR A 37 -1.56 -3.16 -3.04
C TYR A 37 -2.28 -3.91 -4.17
N TYR A 38 -2.18 -5.25 -4.22
CA TYR A 38 -2.83 -6.04 -5.25
C TYR A 38 -4.36 -5.95 -5.22
N ILE A 39 -4.96 -6.07 -4.03
CA ILE A 39 -6.41 -5.93 -3.87
C ILE A 39 -6.87 -4.58 -4.40
N LYS A 40 -6.14 -3.50 -4.09
CA LYS A 40 -6.46 -2.16 -4.57
C LYS A 40 -6.38 -2.08 -6.10
N GLN A 41 -5.34 -2.64 -6.72
CA GLN A 41 -5.20 -2.62 -8.20
C GLN A 41 -6.28 -3.47 -8.89
N MET A 42 -6.62 -4.63 -8.33
CA MET A 42 -7.68 -5.51 -8.86
C MET A 42 -9.06 -4.84 -8.78
N ASN A 43 -9.39 -4.27 -7.62
CA ASN A 43 -10.64 -3.56 -7.43
C ASN A 43 -10.76 -2.40 -8.43
N ASN A 44 -9.71 -1.58 -8.53
CA ASN A 44 -9.70 -0.45 -9.44
C ASN A 44 -9.60 -0.84 -10.91
N ARG A 45 -9.35 -2.13 -11.22
CA ARG A 45 -9.02 -2.60 -12.57
C ARG A 45 -7.92 -1.74 -13.21
N THR A 46 -6.92 -1.39 -12.41
CA THR A 46 -5.81 -0.55 -12.83
C THR A 46 -5.00 -1.26 -13.90
N GLN A 47 -4.70 -0.56 -14.98
CA GLN A 47 -3.70 -1.02 -15.94
C GLN A 47 -2.30 -0.88 -15.32
N LEU A 48 -1.62 -2.02 -15.23
CA LEU A 48 -0.28 -2.14 -14.69
C LEU A 48 0.70 -2.47 -15.80
N VAL A 49 1.93 -2.04 -15.60
CA VAL A 49 3.09 -2.42 -16.39
C VAL A 49 4.04 -3.20 -15.49
N LEU A 50 4.39 -4.41 -15.94
CA LEU A 50 5.32 -5.30 -15.26
C LEU A 50 6.58 -5.38 -16.10
N GLU A 51 7.71 -4.97 -15.53
CA GLU A 51 9.02 -5.22 -16.13
C GLU A 51 9.57 -6.52 -15.54
N LEU A 52 9.87 -7.48 -16.40
CA LEU A 52 10.45 -8.76 -16.01
C LEU A 52 11.97 -8.63 -15.84
N VAL A 53 12.56 -9.57 -15.11
CA VAL A 53 14.03 -9.65 -14.93
C VAL A 53 14.74 -9.86 -16.28
N SER A 54 14.07 -10.47 -17.26
CA SER A 54 14.55 -10.61 -18.65
C SER A 54 14.61 -9.30 -19.43
N GLY A 55 13.99 -8.22 -18.92
CA GLY A 55 13.79 -6.96 -19.62
C GLY A 55 12.51 -6.91 -20.48
N GLU A 56 11.72 -7.98 -20.52
CA GLU A 56 10.42 -7.98 -21.18
C GLU A 56 9.42 -7.10 -20.41
N ILE A 57 8.59 -6.36 -21.14
CA ILE A 57 7.59 -5.46 -20.58
C ILE A 57 6.19 -6.02 -20.89
N LEU A 58 5.44 -6.36 -19.84
CA LEU A 58 4.07 -6.80 -19.94
C LEU A 58 3.11 -5.69 -19.49
N LYS A 59 2.12 -5.38 -20.33
CA LYS A 59 1.05 -4.42 -20.00
C LYS A 59 -0.27 -5.16 -19.85
N GLY A 60 -0.98 -4.92 -18.76
CA GLY A 60 -2.26 -5.57 -18.52
C GLY A 60 -2.92 -5.23 -17.19
N MET A 61 -4.06 -5.86 -16.93
CA MET A 61 -4.79 -5.71 -15.67
C MET A 61 -4.55 -6.91 -14.76
N LEU A 62 -4.40 -6.66 -13.46
CA LEU A 62 -4.30 -7.71 -12.47
C LEU A 62 -5.71 -8.30 -12.21
N ASP A 63 -5.86 -9.61 -12.44
CA ASP A 63 -7.13 -10.34 -12.29
C ASP A 63 -7.15 -11.19 -11.01
N TRP A 64 -5.99 -11.71 -10.61
CA TRP A 64 -5.82 -12.55 -9.42
C TRP A 64 -4.38 -12.53 -8.93
N TYR A 65 -4.17 -12.74 -7.62
CA TYR A 65 -2.84 -12.88 -7.02
C TYR A 65 -2.78 -14.12 -6.14
N ASP A 66 -1.59 -14.68 -6.03
CA ASP A 66 -1.25 -15.73 -5.08
C ASP A 66 -0.01 -15.33 -4.27
N GLU A 67 0.51 -16.24 -3.46
CA GLU A 67 1.78 -16.10 -2.77
C GLU A 67 2.94 -15.92 -3.76
N LYS A 68 3.00 -16.74 -4.83
CA LYS A 68 4.16 -16.82 -5.74
C LYS A 68 3.93 -16.27 -7.14
N CYS A 69 2.69 -16.08 -7.56
CA CYS A 69 2.37 -15.68 -8.92
C CYS A 69 1.21 -14.68 -8.98
N LEU A 70 1.10 -14.01 -10.13
CA LEU A 70 0.06 -13.04 -10.45
C LEU A 70 -0.58 -13.41 -11.79
N LYS A 71 -1.90 -13.39 -11.87
CA LYS A 71 -2.65 -13.58 -13.11
C LYS A 71 -2.95 -12.23 -13.74
N ILE A 72 -2.42 -12.01 -14.93
CA ILE A 72 -2.55 -10.76 -15.67
C ILE A 72 -3.38 -11.00 -16.93
N LYS A 73 -4.36 -10.14 -17.17
CA LYS A 73 -5.10 -10.06 -18.43
C LYS A 73 -4.42 -9.02 -19.33
N LYS A 74 -3.90 -9.46 -20.47
CA LYS A 74 -3.33 -8.59 -21.50
C LYS A 74 -4.42 -7.73 -22.13
N LEU A 75 -4.00 -6.61 -22.71
CA LEU A 75 -4.89 -5.73 -23.49
C LEU A 75 -5.48 -6.46 -24.70
N ASP A 76 -4.73 -7.39 -25.29
CA ASP A 76 -5.16 -8.21 -26.44
C ASP A 76 -6.16 -9.33 -26.07
N GLY A 77 -6.66 -9.35 -24.84
CA GLY A 77 -7.61 -10.35 -24.34
C GLY A 77 -6.99 -11.68 -23.86
N GLY A 78 -5.71 -11.92 -24.13
CA GLY A 78 -4.99 -13.10 -23.63
C GLY A 78 -4.74 -13.04 -22.11
N THR A 79 -4.73 -14.19 -21.44
CA THR A 79 -4.42 -14.29 -20.00
C THR A 79 -3.05 -14.94 -19.79
N LEU A 80 -2.27 -14.40 -18.85
CA LEU A 80 -0.96 -14.91 -18.47
C LEU A 80 -0.85 -15.07 -16.96
N ILE A 81 -0.02 -16.01 -16.52
CA ILE A 81 0.39 -16.15 -15.12
C ILE A 81 1.88 -15.85 -15.05
N VAL A 82 2.25 -14.88 -14.23
CA VAL A 82 3.63 -14.41 -14.06
C VAL A 82 4.09 -14.74 -12.66
N PHE A 83 5.23 -15.41 -12.52
CA PHE A 83 5.84 -15.66 -11.22
C PHE A 83 6.47 -14.38 -10.67
N LYS A 84 6.22 -14.07 -9.40
CA LYS A 84 6.74 -12.87 -8.73
C LYS A 84 8.26 -12.82 -8.72
N SER A 85 8.92 -13.99 -8.66
CA SER A 85 10.38 -14.10 -8.74
C SER A 85 10.97 -13.61 -10.07
N GLN A 86 10.16 -13.51 -11.13
CA GLN A 86 10.57 -13.02 -12.44
C GLN A 86 10.17 -11.56 -12.67
N ILE A 87 9.46 -10.93 -11.73
CA ILE A 87 9.05 -9.54 -11.82
C ILE A 87 10.14 -8.68 -11.17
N LYS A 88 10.69 -7.74 -11.93
CA LYS A 88 11.67 -6.78 -11.44
C LYS A 88 10.98 -5.65 -10.68
N TYR A 89 9.94 -5.06 -11.27
CA TYR A 89 9.05 -4.11 -10.62
C TYR A 89 7.71 -3.98 -11.37
N ILE A 90 6.72 -3.43 -10.66
CA ILE A 90 5.38 -3.17 -11.17
C ILE A 90 5.08 -1.69 -10.96
N TYR A 91 4.53 -1.03 -11.97
CA TYR A 91 4.08 0.36 -11.88
C TYR A 91 2.74 0.55 -12.58
N LYS A 92 2.05 1.63 -12.21
CA LYS A 92 0.80 2.02 -12.87
C LYS A 92 1.12 2.52 -14.27
N ASN A 93 0.31 2.13 -15.25
CA ASN A 93 0.44 2.64 -16.60
C ASN A 93 0.10 4.15 -16.61
N PRO A 94 1.07 5.06 -16.90
CA PRO A 94 0.81 6.50 -16.88
C PRO A 94 -0.14 6.95 -18.00
N ASP A 95 -0.21 6.17 -19.09
CA ASP A 95 -1.03 6.49 -20.26
C ASP A 95 -2.50 6.08 -20.09
N PHE A 96 -2.85 5.43 -18.98
CA PHE A 96 -4.21 4.96 -18.72
C PHE A 96 -4.87 5.79 -17.62
N ASP A 97 -5.84 6.62 -18.02
CA ASP A 97 -6.74 7.27 -17.07
C ASP A 97 -7.64 6.22 -16.42
N GLU A 98 -7.40 5.96 -15.13
CA GLU A 98 -8.27 5.10 -14.34
C GLU A 98 -9.67 5.74 -14.31
N PRO A 99 -10.74 4.99 -14.62
CA PRO A 99 -12.09 5.53 -14.51
C PRO A 99 -12.32 5.98 -13.07
N LYS A 100 -12.57 7.28 -12.88
CA LYS A 100 -12.91 7.85 -11.57
C LYS A 100 -14.12 7.11 -11.03
N ARG A 101 -13.93 6.35 -9.95
CA ARG A 101 -15.06 5.79 -9.20
C ARG A 101 -15.79 6.97 -8.55
N GLU A 102 -17.05 7.15 -8.89
CA GLU A 102 -17.97 7.90 -8.04
C GLU A 102 -17.92 7.26 -6.66
N GLU A 103 -17.52 8.02 -5.64
CA GLU A 103 -17.59 7.57 -4.26
C GLU A 103 -19.06 7.24 -3.99
N ALA A 104 -19.36 5.94 -3.89
CA ALA A 104 -20.67 5.51 -3.45
C ALA A 104 -20.89 6.11 -2.05
N ASP A 105 -21.79 7.09 -2.01
CA ASP A 105 -22.34 7.76 -0.83
C ASP A 105 -22.39 6.78 0.34
N GLN A 106 -21.44 6.89 1.27
CA GLN A 106 -21.59 6.32 2.61
C GLN A 106 -22.59 7.18 3.38
N LYS A 107 -23.85 7.11 2.94
CA LYS A 107 -25.03 7.63 3.62
C LYS A 107 -26.05 6.50 3.73
N LYS A 108 -25.94 5.74 4.82
CA LYS A 108 -26.98 5.56 5.85
C LYS A 108 -26.65 4.39 6.76
#